data_AF-D1AHI5-F1
#
_entry.id   AF-D1AHI5-F1
#
_cell.length_a   1.000
_cell.length_b   1.000
_cell.length_c   1.000
_cell.angle_alpha   90.00
_cell.angle_beta   90.00
_cell.angle_gamma   90.00
#
_symmetry.space_group_name_H-M   'P 1'
#
loop_
_entity.id
_entity.type
_entity.pdbx_description
1 polymer ?
#
loop_
_entity_poly.entity_id
_entity_poly.type
_entity_poly.pdbx_seq_one_letter_code
_entity_poly.pdbx_strand_id
1 'polypeptide(L)' 'MIIKLNIFNIDNFFKTINECRDTINLLHQNMKRETLNKQYGIQDELLKKHRKNKNFLKLSLDIANPKDYMDIVLFTIRDY' A
#
# COMPACT_ATOMS: atom_id res chain seq x y z
N MET A 1 -11.13 3.87 6.01
CA MET A 1 -10.53 5.21 5.82
C MET A 1 -9.74 5.17 4.54
N ILE A 2 -9.89 6.19 3.70
CA ILE A 2 -9.21 6.24 2.40
C ILE A 2 -8.01 7.18 2.51
N ILE A 3 -6.84 6.71 2.06
CA ILE A 3 -5.62 7.51 2.01
C ILE A 3 -4.92 7.36 0.67
N LYS A 4 -4.25 8.43 0.22
CA LYS A 4 -3.38 8.42 -0.96
C LYS A 4 -1.94 8.57 -0.50
N LEU A 5 -1.08 7.68 -0.97
CA LEU A 5 0.31 7.58 -0.53
C LEU A 5 1.22 7.60 -1.75
N ASN A 6 2.36 8.25 -1.59
CA ASN A 6 3.51 8.12 -2.48
C ASN A 6 4.45 7.09 -1.85
N ILE A 7 4.88 6.11 -2.64
CA ILE A 7 5.69 4.98 -2.18
C ILE A 7 7.00 5.02 -2.95
N PHE A 8 8.11 5.19 -2.24
CA PHE A 8 9.47 5.16 -2.78
C PHE A 8 10.18 3.87 -2.38
N ASN A 9 9.98 3.38 -1.16
CA ASN A 9 10.46 2.07 -0.72
C ASN A 9 9.34 1.03 -0.68
N ILE A 10 9.14 0.37 -1.81
CA ILE A 10 8.08 -0.63 -1.96
C ILE A 10 8.28 -1.88 -1.09
N ASP A 11 9.52 -2.26 -0.77
CA ASP A 11 9.81 -3.43 0.05
C ASP A 11 9.39 -3.19 1.50
N ASN A 12 9.75 -2.03 2.06
CA ASN A 12 9.29 -1.62 3.39
C ASN A 12 7.78 -1.39 3.44
N PHE A 13 7.20 -0.87 2.36
CA PHE A 13 5.75 -0.75 2.25
C PHE A 13 5.06 -2.11 2.35
N PHE A 14 5.49 -3.10 1.56
CA PHE A 14 4.93 -4.46 1.61
C PHE A 14 5.09 -5.11 2.96
N LYS A 15 6.25 -4.96 3.61
CA LYS A 15 6.45 -5.41 4.98
C LYS A 15 5.40 -4.80 5.92
N THR A 16 5.23 -3.48 5.87
CA THR A 16 4.28 -2.75 6.73
C THR A 16 2.85 -3.25 6.54
N ILE A 17 2.34 -3.33 5.31
CA ILE A 17 0.95 -3.75 5.07
C ILE A 17 0.72 -5.24 5.40
N ASN A 18 1.75 -6.08 5.33
CA ASN A 18 1.65 -7.50 5.64
C ASN A 18 1.61 -7.77 7.16
N GLU A 19 2.11 -6.82 7.97
CA GLU A 19 2.03 -6.82 9.43
C GLU A 19 0.68 -6.28 9.95
N CYS A 20 -0.10 -5.59 9.10
CA CYS A 20 -1.44 -5.11 9.45
C CYS A 20 -2.38 -6.27 9.81
N ARG A 21 -3.28 -5.99 10.77
CA ARG A 21 -4.21 -6.99 11.30
C ARG A 21 -5.38 -7.23 10.37
N ASP A 22 -5.98 -6.15 9.89
CA ASP A 22 -7.15 -6.21 9.03
C ASP A 22 -6.77 -6.09 7.56
N THR A 23 -7.76 -6.29 6.71
CA THR A 23 -7.62 -6.19 5.26
C THR A 23 -7.25 -4.77 4.85
N ILE A 24 -6.17 -4.65 4.08
CA ILE A 24 -5.76 -3.42 3.41
C ILE A 24 -6.13 -3.57 1.95
N ASN A 25 -7.04 -2.72 1.46
CA ASN A 25 -7.48 -2.80 0.07
C ASN A 25 -6.83 -1.71 -0.77
N LEU A 26 -6.38 -2.07 -1.97
CA LEU A 26 -6.13 -1.12 -3.04
C LEU A 26 -7.46 -0.58 -3.56
N LEU A 27 -7.59 0.74 -3.63
CA LEU A 27 -8.74 1.43 -4.19
C LEU A 27 -8.42 1.90 -5.61
N HIS A 28 -9.12 1.33 -6.58
CA HIS A 28 -9.01 1.71 -7.99
C HIS A 28 -9.89 2.93 -8.31
N GLN A 29 -9.61 3.60 -9.44
CA GLN A 29 -10.38 4.76 -9.91
C GLN A 29 -11.87 4.45 -10.12
N ASN A 30 -12.21 3.21 -10.44
CA ASN A 30 -13.58 2.73 -10.61
C ASN A 30 -14.25 2.29 -9.29
N MET A 31 -13.72 2.71 -8.14
CA MET A 31 -14.19 2.34 -6.80
C MET A 31 -14.10 0.84 -6.47
N LYS A 32 -13.50 0.03 -7.35
CA LYS A 32 -13.20 -1.38 -7.04
C LYS A 32 -12.16 -1.45 -5.94
N ARG A 33 -12.36 -2.41 -5.03
CA ARG A 33 -11.43 -2.75 -3.96
C ARG A 33 -10.82 -4.10 -4.24
N GLU A 34 -9.52 -4.19 -4.07
CA GLU A 34 -8.78 -5.44 -4.17
C GLU A 34 -7.87 -5.58 -2.96
N THR A 35 -7.93 -6.72 -2.27
CA THR A 35 -7.09 -6.95 -1.09
C THR A 35 -5.62 -6.93 -1.50
N LEU A 36 -4.81 -6.20 -0.75
CA LEU A 36 -3.41 -5.96 -1.06
C LEU A 36 -2.47 -6.66 -0.08
N ASN A 37 -2.78 -6.66 1.22
CA ASN A 37 -1.94 -7.34 2.20
C ASN A 37 -1.99 -8.86 2.02
N LYS A 38 -0.82 -9.48 2.06
CA LYS A 38 -0.57 -10.92 1.87
C LYS A 38 -1.02 -11.47 0.50
N GLN A 39 -1.40 -10.60 -0.44
CA GLN A 39 -1.72 -10.97 -1.83
C GLN A 39 -0.48 -10.79 -2.71
N TYR A 40 0.43 -11.76 -2.63
CA TYR A 40 1.76 -11.65 -3.23
C TYR A 40 1.75 -11.51 -4.76
N GLY A 41 0.73 -12.04 -5.45
CA GLY A 41 0.58 -11.84 -6.90
C GLY A 41 0.38 -10.37 -7.26
N ILE A 42 -0.51 -9.68 -6.54
CA ILE A 42 -0.76 -8.24 -6.73
C ILE A 42 0.47 -7.42 -6.30
N GLN A 43 1.13 -7.81 -5.21
CA GLN A 43 2.36 -7.16 -4.77
C GLN A 43 3.49 -7.27 -5.82
N ASP A 44 3.66 -8.42 -6.47
CA ASP A 44 4.65 -8.59 -7.56
C ASP A 44 4.33 -7.71 -8.77
N GLU A 45 3.05 -7.59 -9.15
CA GLU A 45 2.64 -6.66 -10.21
C GLU A 45 2.94 -5.20 -9.86
N LEU A 46 2.68 -4.80 -8.61
CA LEU A 46 3.01 -3.48 -8.11
C LEU A 46 4.53 -3.26 -8.07
N LEU A 47 5.32 -4.25 -7.66
CA LEU A 47 6.79 -4.20 -7.69
C LEU A 47 7.31 -3.91 -9.10
N LYS A 48 6.78 -4.62 -10.11
CA LYS A 48 7.11 -4.40 -11.51
C LYS A 48 6.75 -2.99 -11.96
N LYS A 49 5.55 -2.51 -11.62
CA LYS A 49 5.09 -1.14 -11.94
C LYS A 49 5.97 -0.08 -11.28
N HIS A 50 6.34 -0.27 -10.02
CA HIS A 50 7.23 0.61 -9.26
C HIS A 50 8.59 0.76 -9.92
N ARG A 51 9.24 -0.37 -10.25
CA ARG A 51 10.55 -0.38 -10.94
C ARG A 51 10.46 0.28 -12.31
N LYS A 52 9.40 0.00 -13.08
CA LYS A 52 9.15 0.65 -14.38
C LYS A 52 8.96 2.16 -14.25
N ASN A 53 8.37 2.62 -13.16
CA ASN A 53 8.08 4.02 -12.89
C ASN A 53 9.17 4.71 -12.04
N LYS A 54 10.46 4.39 -12.29
CA LYS A 54 11.63 4.99 -11.63
C LYS A 54 11.59 4.87 -10.09
N ASN A 55 11.18 3.71 -9.59
CA ASN A 55 11.05 3.42 -8.16
C ASN A 55 10.07 4.36 -7.45
N PHE A 56 8.91 4.57 -8.06
CA PHE A 56 7.85 5.40 -7.50
C PHE A 56 6.46 4.83 -7.82
N LEU A 57 5.58 4.79 -6.82
CA LEU A 57 4.16 4.52 -7.02
C LEU A 57 3.29 5.48 -6.23
N LYS A 58 2.14 5.81 -6.80
CA LYS A 58 1.06 6.50 -6.10
C LYS A 58 -0.13 5.57 -5.97
N LEU A 59 -0.47 5.19 -4.74
CA LEU A 59 -1.57 4.26 -4.46
C LEU A 59 -2.67 4.95 -3.64
N SER A 60 -3.90 4.50 -3.80
CA SER A 60 -5.01 4.82 -2.90
C SER A 60 -5.37 3.56 -2.13
N LEU A 61 -5.41 3.63 -0.80
CA LEU A 61 -5.74 2.49 0.05
C LEU A 61 -7.05 2.75 0.78
N ASP A 62 -7.85 1.71 0.98
CA ASP A 62 -8.98 1.69 1.90
C ASP A 62 -8.65 0.76 3.08
N ILE A 63 -8.55 1.36 4.27
CA ILE A 63 -8.06 0.73 5.50
C ILE A 63 -9.15 0.86 6.56
N ALA A 64 -9.71 -0.27 7.00
CA ALA A 64 -10.80 -0.25 7.99
C ALA A 64 -10.31 0.12 9.40
N ASN A 65 -9.14 -0.39 9.78
CA ASN A 65 -8.63 -0.30 11.14
C ASN A 65 -7.86 1.01 11.40
N PRO A 66 -8.21 1.81 12.42
CA PRO A 66 -7.46 3.00 12.82
C PRO A 66 -5.99 2.75 13.15
N LYS A 67 -5.67 1.60 13.75
CA LYS A 67 -4.29 1.25 14.10
C LYS A 67 -3.47 0.96 12.85
N ASP A 68 -3.98 0.10 11.96
CA ASP A 68 -3.29 -0.22 10.70
C ASP A 68 -3.13 1.03 9.82
N TYR A 69 -4.11 1.94 9.84
CA TYR A 69 -4.00 3.24 9.19
C TYR A 69 -2.83 4.06 9.74
N MET A 70 -2.70 4.15 11.07
CA MET A 70 -1.60 4.88 11.70
C MET A 70 -0.25 4.25 11.39
N ASP A 71 -0.15 2.91 11.38
CA ASP A 71 1.09 2.21 11.03
C ASP A 71 1.52 2.52 9.59
N ILE A 72 0.57 2.57 8.65
CA ILE A 72 0.81 2.92 7.25
C ILE A 72 1.17 4.41 7.08
N VAL A 73 0.53 5.31 7.83
CA VAL A 73 0.89 6.74 7.83
C VAL A 73 2.31 6.93 8.37
N LEU A 74 2.67 6.26 9.46
CA LEU A 74 4.01 6.31 10.04
C LEU A 74 5.07 5.77 9.07
N PHE A 75 4.75 4.75 8.26
CA PHE A 75 5.60 4.34 7.15
C PHE A 75 5.91 5.51 6.21
N THR A 76 4.90 6.27 5.76
CA THR A 76 5.16 7.37 4.80
C THR A 76 5.97 8.52 5.35
N ILE A 77 5.96 8.75 6.66
CA ILE A 77 6.82 9.76 7.30
C ILE A 77 8.27 9.28 7.35
N ARG A 78 8.49 7.96 7.50
CA ARG A 78 9.83 7.34 7.57
C ARG A 78 10.43 7.05 6.18
N ASP A 79 9.62 7.08 5.13
CA ASP A 79 10.02 6.86 3.74
C ASP A 79 10.57 8.14 3.06
N TYR A 80 10.48 9.29 3.73
CA TYR A 80 11.13 10.56 3.38
C TYR A 80 12.44 10.73 4.17
#